data_AF-A0ABD2Q5Z3-F1
#
_entry.id   AF-A0ABD2Q5Z3-F1
#
_cell.length_a   1.000
_cell.length_b   1.000
_cell.length_c   1.000
_cell.angle_alpha   90.00
_cell.angle_beta   90.00
_cell.angle_gamma   90.00
#
_symmetry.space_group_name_H-M   'P 1'
#
loop_
_entity.id
_entity.type
_entity.pdbx_description
1 polymer ?
#
loop_
_entity_poly.entity_id
_entity_poly.type
_entity_poly.pdbx_seq_one_letter_code
_entity_poly.pdbx_strand_id
1 'polypeptide(L)'
;MTVDSCLARQGELKHRQYKDELKREERFKVDDLIYVKLHAPWAVLISFADVLKIRKPIKRIGGYSRIDEQRRNIFSCFNLSTNEVRPVTLAFTAEFQKSKLYLFDIKKDKQDDFFTLSERSFIVDYLLRRAAANSSMSKANKKFYNLLGIKNPHRKWKESLKAAEEGNGKAHSKKKKDTKHNQEENEEDRDSDDDPESWGITKLLEDKVFIASFPLHEASKKYKIDEYTNTRMMLSQHWASYKKLLKSQPLDYVRLYFGETIGFYFAWLEFYTKWLIPPAVVGIISFISGVYTIFDDPLVRA
;
A
#
# COMPACT_ATOMS: atom_id res chain seq x y z
N MET A 1 17.86 35.09 -24.02
CA MET A 1 18.10 33.74 -23.47
C MET A 1 16.73 33.14 -23.19
N THR A 2 16.26 32.22 -24.03
CA THR A 2 14.87 31.77 -24.08
C THR A 2 14.59 30.69 -23.04
N VAL A 3 13.45 30.80 -22.35
CA VAL A 3 13.00 29.92 -21.25
C VAL A 3 12.96 28.44 -21.68
N ASP A 4 12.70 28.20 -22.96
CA ASP A 4 12.67 26.86 -23.58
C ASP A 4 14.01 26.12 -23.52
N SER A 5 15.14 26.84 -23.60
CA SER A 5 16.47 26.25 -23.51
C SER A 5 16.82 25.76 -22.10
N CYS A 6 16.21 26.37 -21.07
CA CYS A 6 16.39 26.00 -19.67
C CYS A 6 15.54 24.77 -19.31
N LEU A 7 14.29 24.72 -19.80
CA LEU A 7 13.39 23.58 -19.67
C LEU A 7 13.93 22.33 -20.36
N ALA A 8 14.49 22.47 -21.57
CA ALA A 8 15.13 21.37 -22.28
C ALA A 8 16.35 20.81 -21.50
N ARG A 9 17.19 21.69 -20.94
CA ARG A 9 18.32 21.29 -20.09
C ARG A 9 17.88 20.59 -18.81
N GLN A 10 16.80 21.03 -18.16
CA GLN A 10 16.24 20.34 -17.00
C GLN A 10 15.74 18.94 -17.34
N GLY A 11 15.10 18.75 -18.51
CA GLY A 11 14.66 17.44 -18.98
C GLY A 11 15.84 16.49 -19.25
N GLU A 12 16.90 16.98 -19.89
CA GLU A 12 18.11 16.20 -20.16
C GLU A 12 18.88 15.81 -18.90
N LEU A 13 18.95 16.71 -17.91
CA LEU A 13 19.56 16.44 -16.60
C LEU A 13 18.80 15.34 -15.85
N LYS A 14 17.47 15.42 -15.80
CA LYS A 14 16.62 14.38 -15.18
C LYS A 14 16.78 13.03 -15.89
N HIS A 15 16.82 13.03 -17.22
CA HIS A 15 16.99 11.80 -17.99
C HIS A 15 18.40 11.18 -17.85
N ARG A 16 19.44 12.00 -17.68
CA ARG A 16 20.80 11.51 -17.36
C ARG A 16 20.87 10.93 -15.95
N GLN A 17 20.30 11.61 -14.95
CA GLN A 17 20.20 11.09 -13.58
C GLN A 17 19.49 9.72 -13.55
N TYR A 18 18.36 9.61 -14.26
CA TYR A 18 17.62 8.36 -14.40
C TYR A 18 18.44 7.25 -15.08
N LYS A 19 19.18 7.57 -16.15
CA LYS A 19 20.07 6.60 -16.81
C LYS A 19 21.24 6.17 -15.93
N ASP A 20 21.77 7.06 -15.11
CA ASP A 20 22.86 6.77 -14.17
C ASP A 20 22.36 6.00 -12.93
N GLU A 21 21.10 6.13 -12.57
CA GLU A 21 20.39 5.28 -11.61
C GLU A 21 20.22 3.86 -12.16
N LEU A 22 19.69 3.71 -13.38
CA LEU A 22 19.50 2.40 -14.04
C LEU A 22 20.84 1.64 -14.19
N LYS A 23 21.88 2.32 -14.69
CA LYS A 23 23.22 1.73 -14.83
C LYS A 23 23.89 1.37 -13.50
N ARG A 24 23.42 1.95 -12.38
CA ARG A 24 23.93 1.68 -11.04
C ARG A 24 23.17 0.54 -10.37
N GLU A 25 21.90 0.33 -10.70
CA GLU A 25 21.13 -0.86 -10.32
C GLU A 25 21.65 -2.13 -11.01
N GLU A 26 22.16 -2.02 -12.25
CA GLU A 26 22.82 -3.11 -12.99
C GLU A 26 24.15 -3.61 -12.35
N ARG A 27 24.61 -3.04 -11.22
CA ARG A 27 25.86 -3.43 -10.56
C ARG A 27 25.74 -4.54 -9.51
N PHE A 28 24.55 -4.90 -9.05
CA PHE A 28 24.41 -5.93 -8.02
C PHE A 28 24.28 -7.32 -8.64
N LYS A 29 25.27 -8.17 -8.42
CA LYS A 29 25.15 -9.60 -8.76
C LYS A 29 24.13 -10.23 -7.82
N VAL A 30 23.35 -11.19 -8.32
CA VAL A 30 22.32 -11.92 -7.55
C VAL A 30 22.86 -12.48 -6.23
N ASP A 31 24.15 -12.84 -6.22
CA ASP A 31 24.83 -13.43 -5.06
C ASP A 31 25.07 -12.46 -3.89
N ASP A 32 25.01 -11.15 -4.13
CA ASP A 32 25.21 -10.12 -3.10
C ASP A 32 23.88 -9.64 -2.47
N LEU A 33 22.73 -10.11 -2.95
CA LEU A 33 21.43 -9.67 -2.45
C LEU A 33 21.01 -10.42 -1.18
N ILE A 34 20.75 -9.66 -0.11
CA ILE A 34 20.19 -10.17 1.14
C ILE A 34 18.73 -9.77 1.23
N TYR A 35 17.84 -10.77 1.33
CA TYR A 35 16.41 -10.55 1.54
C TYR A 35 16.04 -10.68 3.02
N VAL A 36 15.50 -9.61 3.61
CA VAL A 36 15.02 -9.62 4.99
C VAL A 36 13.48 -9.69 4.99
N LYS A 37 12.94 -10.80 5.52
CA LYS A 37 11.48 -10.94 5.68
C LYS A 37 11.04 -10.34 7.02
N LEU A 38 10.12 -9.38 6.94
CA LEU A 38 9.52 -8.75 8.12
C LEU A 38 8.16 -9.36 8.43
N HIS A 39 7.87 -9.52 9.72
CA HIS A 39 6.59 -10.01 10.23
C HIS A 39 6.19 -9.23 11.47
N ALA A 40 4.97 -8.67 11.47
CA ALA A 40 4.38 -8.06 12.64
C ALA A 40 3.51 -9.09 13.40
N PRO A 41 3.83 -9.40 14.67
CA PRO A 41 3.04 -10.32 15.47
C PRO A 41 1.66 -9.72 15.79
N TRP A 42 0.68 -10.57 16.09
CA TRP A 42 -0.71 -10.17 16.38
C TRP A 42 -0.82 -9.02 17.41
N ALA A 43 -0.01 -9.06 18.48
CA ALA A 43 0.00 -8.04 19.52
C ALA A 43 0.38 -6.64 18.99
N VAL A 44 1.25 -6.58 17.98
CA VAL A 44 1.61 -5.33 17.30
C VAL A 44 0.47 -4.90 16.39
N LEU A 45 -0.09 -5.82 15.60
CA LEU A 45 -1.20 -5.52 14.69
C LEU A 45 -2.40 -4.91 15.43
N ILE A 46 -2.83 -5.47 16.55
CA ILE A 46 -3.96 -4.94 17.33
C ILE A 46 -3.66 -3.56 17.94
N SER A 47 -2.44 -3.34 18.43
CA SER A 47 -2.08 -2.05 19.03
C SER A 47 -2.07 -0.95 17.96
N PHE A 48 -1.52 -1.25 16.79
CA PHE A 48 -1.46 -0.29 15.69
C PHE A 48 -2.79 -0.09 15.01
N ALA A 49 -3.62 -1.12 14.89
CA ALA A 49 -4.98 -0.98 14.39
C ALA A 49 -5.83 -0.04 15.25
N ASP A 50 -5.61 -0.03 16.57
CA ASP A 50 -6.27 0.91 17.49
C ASP A 50 -5.73 2.34 17.33
N VAL A 51 -4.42 2.51 17.17
CA VAL A 51 -3.80 3.83 16.95
C VAL A 51 -4.23 4.43 15.60
N LEU A 52 -4.31 3.59 14.56
CA LEU A 52 -4.71 3.96 13.21
C LEU A 52 -6.22 4.04 13.03
N LYS A 53 -7.01 3.68 14.06
CA LYS A 53 -8.48 3.65 14.03
C LYS A 53 -9.05 2.91 12.81
N ILE A 54 -8.43 1.77 12.47
CA ILE A 54 -8.85 0.94 11.35
C ILE A 54 -10.28 0.47 11.61
N ARG A 55 -11.19 0.63 10.64
CA ARG A 55 -12.57 0.16 10.78
C ARG A 55 -12.65 -1.34 10.53
N LYS A 56 -13.30 -2.07 11.44
CA LYS A 56 -13.40 -3.53 11.41
C LYS A 56 -14.82 -4.03 11.64
N PRO A 57 -15.18 -5.20 11.08
CA PRO A 57 -16.51 -5.75 11.21
C PRO A 57 -16.81 -6.15 12.66
N ILE A 58 -17.95 -5.71 13.17
CA ILE A 58 -18.48 -6.14 14.47
C ILE A 58 -19.21 -7.47 14.35
N LYS A 59 -19.27 -8.22 15.45
CA LYS A 59 -20.06 -9.46 15.53
C LYS A 59 -21.51 -9.15 15.20
N ARG A 60 -22.11 -9.98 14.35
CA ARG A 60 -23.53 -9.88 14.04
C ARG A 60 -24.33 -10.32 15.28
N ILE A 61 -25.17 -9.42 15.77
CA ILE A 61 -26.22 -9.76 16.72
C ILE A 61 -27.29 -10.50 15.91
N GLY A 62 -27.67 -11.70 16.34
CA GLY A 62 -28.61 -12.55 15.60
C GLY A 62 -29.93 -11.84 15.32
N GLY A 63 -30.45 -11.95 14.09
CA GLY A 63 -31.80 -11.48 13.72
C GLY A 63 -31.91 -10.60 12.46
N TYR A 64 -30.81 -10.04 11.94
CA TYR A 64 -30.86 -9.25 10.70
C TYR A 64 -30.52 -10.10 9.47
N SER A 65 -31.56 -10.40 8.70
CA SER A 65 -31.48 -10.95 7.35
C SER A 65 -30.67 -10.03 6.44
N ARG A 66 -29.99 -10.65 5.47
CA ARG A 66 -29.31 -10.01 4.34
C ARG A 66 -30.20 -8.90 3.76
N ILE A 67 -29.79 -7.64 3.86
CA ILE A 67 -30.22 -6.65 2.87
C ILE A 67 -29.50 -7.09 1.60
N ASP A 68 -30.15 -7.95 0.81
CA ASP A 68 -29.80 -8.07 -0.59
C ASP A 68 -30.04 -6.69 -1.16
N GLU A 69 -28.96 -5.94 -1.34
CA GLU A 69 -29.02 -4.75 -2.15
C GLU A 69 -29.16 -5.22 -3.61
N GLN A 70 -30.38 -5.65 -3.96
CA GLN A 70 -30.81 -5.78 -5.34
C GLN A 70 -30.89 -4.38 -5.92
N ARG A 71 -29.72 -3.82 -6.24
CA ARG A 71 -29.64 -2.68 -7.14
C ARG A 71 -30.23 -3.12 -8.47
N ARG A 72 -31.45 -2.65 -8.75
CA ARG A 72 -32.03 -2.72 -10.09
C ARG A 72 -31.15 -1.87 -11.01
N ASN A 73 -30.13 -2.50 -11.56
CA ASN A 73 -29.22 -1.87 -12.51
C ASN A 73 -29.92 -1.84 -13.88
N ILE A 74 -30.16 -0.63 -14.37
CA ILE A 74 -30.49 -0.29 -15.76
C ILE A 74 -29.47 -0.85 -16.78
N PHE A 75 -28.32 -1.33 -16.29
CA PHE A 75 -27.25 -1.98 -17.02
C PHE A 75 -27.06 -3.45 -16.60
N SER A 76 -28.15 -4.20 -16.41
CA SER A 76 -28.09 -5.59 -15.93
C SER A 76 -27.21 -6.50 -16.79
N CYS A 77 -27.08 -6.20 -18.09
CA CYS A 77 -26.21 -6.87 -19.06
C CYS A 77 -24.72 -6.86 -18.67
N PHE A 78 -24.32 -5.90 -17.82
CA PHE A 78 -22.96 -5.73 -17.35
C PHE A 78 -22.72 -6.44 -16.01
N ASN A 79 -23.72 -6.97 -15.32
CA ASN A 79 -23.49 -7.52 -13.98
C ASN A 79 -22.57 -8.76 -13.99
N LEU A 80 -21.60 -8.78 -13.07
CA LEU A 80 -20.81 -9.98 -12.77
C LEU A 80 -21.77 -11.03 -12.18
N SER A 81 -21.80 -12.23 -12.74
CA SER A 81 -22.63 -13.31 -12.19
C SER A 81 -22.23 -13.57 -10.75
N THR A 82 -23.16 -13.36 -9.82
CA THR A 82 -22.97 -13.56 -8.37
C THR A 82 -22.65 -15.02 -8.00
N ASN A 83 -22.78 -15.94 -8.96
CA ASN A 83 -22.37 -17.34 -8.82
C ASN A 83 -20.86 -17.56 -9.07
N GLU A 84 -20.15 -16.62 -9.70
CA GLU A 84 -18.69 -16.73 -9.95
C GLU A 84 -17.85 -16.25 -8.74
N VAL A 85 -18.39 -15.34 -7.91
CA VAL A 85 -17.64 -14.69 -6.81
C VAL A 85 -18.53 -14.54 -5.58
N ARG A 86 -18.07 -15.01 -4.40
CA ARG A 86 -18.83 -14.85 -3.14
C ARG A 86 -19.03 -13.36 -2.82
N PRO A 87 -20.22 -12.90 -2.44
CA PRO A 87 -20.41 -11.52 -2.03
C PRO A 87 -19.59 -11.26 -0.76
N VAL A 88 -18.83 -10.17 -0.75
CA VAL A 88 -18.18 -9.70 0.48
C VAL A 88 -19.29 -9.29 1.43
N THR A 89 -19.31 -9.91 2.61
CA THR A 89 -20.38 -9.67 3.57
C THR A 89 -20.26 -8.24 4.09
N LEU A 90 -21.19 -7.38 3.71
CA LEU A 90 -21.36 -6.05 4.30
C LEU A 90 -21.73 -6.24 5.77
N ALA A 91 -20.71 -6.31 6.62
CA ALA A 91 -20.85 -6.30 8.07
C ALA A 91 -20.76 -4.84 8.54
N PHE A 92 -21.54 -4.50 9.57
CA PHE A 92 -21.38 -3.21 10.23
C PHE A 92 -19.93 -3.07 10.69
N THR A 93 -19.30 -1.93 10.40
CA THR A 93 -17.91 -1.68 10.77
C THR A 93 -17.83 -0.60 11.86
N ALA A 94 -17.00 -0.85 12.86
CA ALA A 94 -16.69 0.10 13.91
C ALA A 94 -15.17 0.34 13.96
N GLU A 95 -14.75 1.47 14.51
CA GLU A 95 -13.34 1.73 14.77
C GLU A 95 -12.76 0.67 15.70
N PHE A 96 -11.63 0.08 15.30
CA PHE A 96 -11.00 -0.96 16.07
C PHE A 96 -10.50 -0.42 17.41
N GLN A 97 -10.91 -1.09 18.49
CA GLN A 97 -10.50 -0.76 19.85
C GLN A 97 -9.94 -2.01 20.50
N LYS A 98 -8.68 -1.95 20.97
CA LYS A 98 -8.02 -3.08 21.63
C LYS A 98 -8.70 -3.48 22.94
N SER A 99 -9.32 -2.52 23.63
CA SER A 99 -10.10 -2.79 24.86
C SER A 99 -11.41 -3.55 24.57
N LYS A 100 -11.95 -3.44 23.36
CA LYS A 100 -13.24 -4.04 22.96
C LYS A 100 -13.07 -5.14 21.91
N LEU A 101 -11.99 -5.91 21.98
CA LEU A 101 -11.74 -7.04 21.06
C LEU A 101 -12.92 -8.01 20.98
N TYR A 102 -13.66 -8.20 22.08
CA TYR A 102 -14.81 -9.09 22.14
C TYR A 102 -15.97 -8.68 21.21
N LEU A 103 -16.04 -7.41 20.80
CA LEU A 103 -17.09 -6.87 19.92
C LEU A 103 -16.85 -7.22 18.45
N PHE A 104 -15.60 -7.42 18.03
CA PHE A 104 -15.24 -7.66 16.65
C PHE A 104 -15.37 -9.14 16.27
N ASP A 105 -15.69 -9.40 15.00
CA ASP A 105 -15.83 -10.77 14.47
C ASP A 105 -14.46 -11.43 14.26
N ILE A 106 -13.82 -11.81 15.36
CA ILE A 106 -12.54 -12.52 15.38
C ILE A 106 -12.83 -14.02 15.52
N LYS A 107 -12.67 -14.76 14.42
CA LYS A 107 -12.78 -16.23 14.42
C LYS A 107 -11.52 -16.82 15.04
N LYS A 108 -11.64 -17.55 16.16
CA LYS A 108 -10.50 -18.13 16.88
C LYS A 108 -9.65 -19.05 15.99
N ASP A 109 -10.27 -19.78 15.09
CA ASP A 109 -9.59 -20.74 14.20
C ASP A 109 -8.88 -20.07 13.01
N LYS A 110 -9.18 -18.79 12.74
CA LYS A 110 -8.64 -18.01 11.60
C LYS A 110 -8.30 -16.58 12.03
N GLN A 111 -7.59 -16.46 13.14
CA GLN A 111 -7.14 -15.17 13.64
C GLN A 111 -6.27 -14.43 12.62
N ASP A 112 -5.51 -15.18 11.82
CA ASP A 112 -4.64 -14.59 10.81
C ASP A 112 -5.38 -13.93 9.64
N ASP A 113 -6.60 -14.35 9.35
CA ASP A 113 -7.38 -13.79 8.24
C ASP A 113 -8.11 -12.49 8.65
N PHE A 114 -8.11 -12.13 9.94
CA PHE A 114 -8.84 -10.94 10.43
C PHE A 114 -8.27 -9.62 9.89
N PHE A 115 -6.94 -9.51 9.82
CA PHE A 115 -6.26 -8.41 9.15
C PHE A 115 -5.92 -8.83 7.73
N THR A 116 -6.37 -8.06 6.75
CA THR A 116 -6.07 -8.30 5.34
C THR A 116 -4.58 -8.15 5.10
N LEU A 117 -4.07 -8.78 4.04
CA LEU A 117 -2.65 -8.68 3.67
C LEU A 117 -2.23 -7.22 3.44
N SER A 118 -3.12 -6.43 2.85
CA SER A 118 -2.95 -4.99 2.60
C SER A 118 -2.79 -4.21 3.91
N GLU A 119 -3.65 -4.47 4.91
CA GLU A 119 -3.56 -3.82 6.21
C GLU A 119 -2.32 -4.23 7.00
N ARG A 120 -1.94 -5.51 6.95
CA ARG A 120 -0.71 -6.02 7.58
C ARG A 120 0.52 -5.34 6.99
N SER A 121 0.57 -5.26 5.66
CA SER A 121 1.64 -4.58 4.94
C SER A 121 1.67 -3.09 5.26
N PHE A 122 0.50 -2.45 5.32
CA PHE A 122 0.37 -1.04 5.68
C PHE A 122 0.86 -0.76 7.11
N ILE A 123 0.50 -1.59 8.09
CA ILE A 123 0.97 -1.43 9.48
C ILE A 123 2.50 -1.58 9.55
N VAL A 124 3.08 -2.52 8.81
CA VAL A 124 4.54 -2.72 8.77
C VAL A 124 5.23 -1.54 8.08
N ASP A 125 4.73 -1.09 6.94
CA ASP A 125 5.28 0.08 6.23
C ASP A 125 5.20 1.35 7.09
N TYR A 126 4.06 1.57 7.75
CA TYR A 126 3.88 2.66 8.70
C TYR A 126 4.88 2.60 9.87
N LEU A 127 5.12 1.40 10.40
CA LEU A 127 6.12 1.17 11.44
C LEU A 127 7.54 1.48 10.95
N LEU A 128 7.88 1.07 9.72
CA LEU A 128 9.20 1.30 9.13
C LEU A 128 9.46 2.77 8.83
N ARG A 129 8.44 3.51 8.38
CA ARG A 129 8.51 4.97 8.21
C ARG A 129 8.68 5.67 9.55
N ARG A 130 8.10 5.13 10.62
CA ARG A 130 8.18 5.65 11.98
C ARG A 130 9.26 5.02 12.85
N ALA A 131 10.19 4.27 12.28
CA ALA A 131 11.33 3.76 13.02
C ALA A 131 12.50 4.74 12.84
N ALA A 132 12.75 5.59 13.84
CA ALA A 132 13.94 6.45 13.83
C ALA A 132 15.21 5.62 14.05
N ALA A 133 16.16 5.69 13.10
CA ALA A 133 17.44 5.00 13.16
C ALA A 133 18.43 5.63 14.16
N ASN A 134 18.25 6.90 14.51
CA ASN A 134 19.25 7.68 15.24
C ASN A 134 19.07 7.62 16.77
N SER A 135 20.20 7.50 17.48
CA SER A 135 20.28 7.46 18.93
C SER A 135 19.86 8.77 19.62
N SER A 136 19.90 9.92 18.91
CA SER A 136 19.52 11.24 19.46
C SER A 136 18.02 11.35 19.75
N MET A 137 17.18 10.64 18.99
CA MET A 137 15.71 10.62 19.14
C MET A 137 15.19 9.51 20.07
N SER A 138 16.08 8.90 20.87
CA SER A 138 15.74 7.84 21.84
C SER A 138 14.64 8.25 22.83
N LYS A 139 14.44 9.55 23.09
CA LYS A 139 13.34 10.05 23.96
C LYS A 139 11.98 9.99 23.26
N ALA A 140 11.90 10.38 21.99
CA ALA A 140 10.69 10.32 21.18
C ALA A 140 10.24 8.87 20.93
N ASN A 141 11.17 7.99 20.55
CA ASN A 141 10.90 6.55 20.43
C ASN A 141 10.42 5.95 21.76
N LYS A 142 11.03 6.32 22.88
CA LYS A 142 10.61 5.86 24.22
C LYS A 142 9.19 6.35 24.57
N LYS A 143 8.86 7.62 24.28
CA LYS A 143 7.50 8.17 24.46
C LYS A 143 6.47 7.44 23.58
N PHE A 144 6.83 7.13 22.33
CA PHE A 144 5.99 6.40 21.38
C PHE A 144 5.70 4.96 21.83
N TYR A 145 6.73 4.18 22.21
CA TYR A 145 6.53 2.81 22.70
C TYR A 145 5.80 2.77 24.04
N ASN A 146 6.03 3.76 24.92
CA ASN A 146 5.28 3.90 26.17
C ASN A 146 3.79 4.19 25.92
N LEU A 147 3.46 5.05 24.94
CA LEU A 147 2.07 5.33 24.54
C LEU A 147 1.35 4.07 24.01
N LEU A 148 2.09 3.22 23.30
CA LEU A 148 1.58 1.94 22.79
C LEU A 148 1.46 0.85 23.88
N GLY A 149 1.97 1.10 25.10
CA GLY A 149 2.03 0.10 26.17
C GLY A 149 2.96 -1.07 25.87
N ILE A 150 3.93 -0.90 24.97
CA ILE A 150 4.86 -1.94 24.53
C ILE A 150 6.25 -1.64 25.10
N LYS A 151 6.91 -2.61 25.75
CA LYS A 151 8.30 -2.45 26.19
C LYS A 151 9.18 -2.22 24.97
N ASN A 152 9.94 -1.12 24.93
CA ASN A 152 10.80 -0.78 23.80
C ASN A 152 11.79 -1.94 23.50
N PRO A 153 11.68 -2.62 22.35
CA PRO A 153 12.51 -3.77 22.02
C PRO A 153 13.99 -3.40 21.79
N HIS A 154 14.25 -2.12 21.49
CA HIS A 154 15.58 -1.59 21.21
C HIS A 154 16.54 -1.68 22.42
N ARG A 155 16.01 -1.85 23.65
CA ARG A 155 16.83 -2.08 24.85
C ARG A 155 17.53 -3.44 24.81
N LYS A 156 16.79 -4.50 24.48
CA LYS A 156 17.32 -5.87 24.39
C LYS A 156 18.33 -5.99 23.24
N TRP A 157 18.05 -5.35 22.10
CA TRP A 157 18.98 -5.31 20.97
C TRP A 157 20.28 -4.55 21.28
N LYS A 158 20.21 -3.42 22.00
CA LYS A 158 21.42 -2.71 22.48
C LYS A 158 22.25 -3.54 23.46
N GLU A 159 21.59 -4.29 24.34
CA GLU A 159 22.25 -5.23 25.25
C GLU A 159 22.90 -6.38 24.46
N SER A 160 22.25 -6.89 23.41
CA SER A 160 22.83 -7.89 22.50
C SER A 160 23.97 -7.36 21.62
N LEU A 161 23.91 -6.11 21.16
CA LEU A 161 24.99 -5.45 20.42
C LEU A 161 26.23 -5.26 21.32
N LYS A 162 26.04 -4.76 22.55
CA LYS A 162 27.13 -4.65 23.52
C LYS A 162 27.72 -6.02 23.86
N ALA A 163 26.89 -7.05 24.04
CA ALA A 163 27.36 -8.40 24.25
C ALA A 163 28.12 -8.97 23.03
N ALA A 164 27.75 -8.58 21.80
CA ALA A 164 28.47 -8.96 20.58
C ALA A 164 29.80 -8.20 20.42
N GLU A 165 29.84 -6.92 20.78
CA GLU A 165 31.06 -6.09 20.81
C GLU A 165 32.03 -6.56 21.90
N GLU A 166 31.53 -6.97 23.06
CA GLU A 166 32.33 -7.52 24.17
C GLU A 166 32.80 -8.96 23.90
N GLY A 167 32.05 -9.73 23.11
CA GLY A 167 32.41 -11.08 22.66
C GLY A 167 33.45 -11.12 21.53
N ASN A 168 33.58 -10.04 20.74
CA ASN A 168 34.62 -9.92 19.73
C ASN A 168 35.88 -9.33 20.38
N GLY A 169 36.70 -10.21 20.96
CA GLY A 169 37.88 -9.84 21.73
C GLY A 169 38.82 -8.87 21.01
N LYS A 170 39.22 -7.82 21.74
CA LYS A 170 40.51 -7.11 21.65
C LYS A 170 41.25 -7.25 20.31
N ALA A 171 40.81 -6.53 19.28
CA ALA A 171 41.65 -6.21 18.14
C ALA A 171 41.65 -4.68 17.94
N HIS A 172 42.84 -4.10 18.13
CA HIS A 172 43.23 -2.69 17.99
C HIS A 172 42.19 -1.67 17.50
N SER A 173 41.82 -0.74 18.38
CA SER A 173 41.87 0.68 18.00
C SER A 173 42.18 1.55 19.21
N LYS A 174 43.19 2.41 19.04
CA LYS A 174 43.69 3.34 20.05
C LYS A 174 42.57 4.25 20.54
N LYS A 175 42.43 4.36 21.87
CA LYS A 175 41.80 5.51 22.52
C LYS A 175 42.43 6.79 21.96
N LYS A 176 41.68 7.55 21.15
CA LYS A 176 42.02 8.96 20.90
C LYS A 176 41.47 9.75 22.08
N LYS A 177 42.43 10.19 22.91
CA LYS A 177 42.29 10.99 24.11
C LYS A 177 41.55 12.30 23.78
N ASP A 178 40.62 12.66 24.65
CA ASP A 178 39.83 13.88 24.56
C ASP A 178 40.71 15.12 24.34
N THR A 179 40.43 15.87 23.27
CA THR A 179 40.88 17.26 23.14
C THR A 179 39.62 18.11 23.21
N LYS A 180 39.39 18.71 24.38
CA LYS A 180 38.47 19.84 24.53
C LYS A 180 38.96 20.95 23.60
N HIS A 181 38.18 21.27 22.59
CA HIS A 181 38.22 22.60 22.01
C HIS A 181 36.88 23.26 22.27
N ASN A 182 36.90 24.27 23.16
CA ASN A 182 35.91 25.35 23.13
C ASN A 182 35.95 25.92 21.72
N GLN A 183 34.81 25.95 21.05
CA GLN A 183 34.53 26.97 20.06
C GLN A 183 33.04 27.30 20.11
N GLU A 184 32.83 28.61 20.08
CA GLU A 184 31.62 29.34 20.43
C GLU A 184 30.39 28.90 19.65
N GLU A 185 29.27 29.07 20.34
CA GLU A 185 27.91 28.95 19.84
C GLU A 185 27.72 29.88 18.63
N ASN A 186 27.56 29.31 17.43
CA ASN A 186 26.78 29.94 16.38
C ASN A 186 25.39 29.31 16.41
N GLU A 187 24.47 30.00 17.08
CA GLU A 187 23.05 29.66 17.19
C GLU A 187 22.26 30.06 15.93
N GLU A 188 22.59 29.54 14.74
CA GLU A 188 21.77 29.81 13.53
C GLU A 188 21.35 28.59 12.70
N ASP A 189 21.70 27.35 13.07
CA ASP A 189 21.24 26.13 12.36
C ASP A 189 20.30 25.25 13.21
N ARG A 190 19.24 25.83 13.81
CA ARG A 190 18.34 25.12 14.73
C ARG A 190 16.90 24.89 14.26
N ASP A 191 16.61 24.93 12.95
CA ASP A 191 15.23 24.78 12.46
C ASP A 191 15.03 23.81 11.27
N SER A 192 15.93 22.84 11.01
CA SER A 192 15.73 21.83 9.95
C SER A 192 15.51 20.38 10.43
N ASP A 193 15.56 20.12 11.74
CA ASP A 193 15.48 18.76 12.30
C ASP A 193 14.04 18.24 12.50
N ASP A 194 13.02 19.08 12.24
CA ASP A 194 11.60 18.74 12.38
C ASP A 194 10.92 18.33 11.07
N ASP A 195 11.67 18.14 9.98
CA ASP A 195 11.11 17.57 8.75
C ASP A 195 10.79 16.07 8.98
N PRO A 196 9.53 15.63 8.84
CA PRO A 196 9.14 14.23 9.05
C PRO A 196 9.77 13.27 8.02
N GLU A 197 10.42 13.78 6.98
CA GLU A 197 11.19 13.03 5.98
C GLU A 197 12.66 12.81 6.37
N SER A 198 13.15 13.46 7.43
CA SER A 198 14.54 13.35 7.87
C SER A 198 14.90 11.97 8.48
N TRP A 199 13.93 11.07 8.63
CA TRP A 199 14.08 9.77 9.29
C TRP A 199 13.13 8.69 8.74
N GLY A 200 13.42 7.42 9.03
CA GLY A 200 12.62 6.26 8.63
C GLY A 200 13.18 5.50 7.43
N ILE A 201 12.43 4.49 6.96
CA ILE A 201 12.87 3.62 5.85
C ILE A 201 13.06 4.36 4.52
N THR A 202 12.30 5.44 4.28
CA THR A 202 12.40 6.25 3.06
C THR A 202 13.78 6.88 2.91
N LYS A 203 14.31 7.44 3.99
CA LYS A 203 15.67 7.97 4.02
C LYS A 203 16.72 6.88 3.82
N LEU A 204 16.54 5.69 4.42
CA LEU A 204 17.48 4.59 4.24
C LEU A 204 17.48 4.03 2.80
N LEU A 205 16.37 4.16 2.08
CA LEU A 205 16.29 3.86 0.65
C LEU A 205 16.99 4.95 -0.18
N GLU A 206 16.80 6.21 0.16
CA GLU A 206 17.45 7.35 -0.49
C GLU A 206 18.98 7.33 -0.30
N ASP A 207 19.42 7.05 0.92
CA ASP A 207 20.83 6.85 1.31
C ASP A 207 21.42 5.54 0.74
N LYS A 208 20.59 4.73 0.05
CA LYS A 208 20.97 3.45 -0.59
C LYS A 208 21.56 2.43 0.39
N VAL A 209 21.18 2.54 1.67
CA VAL A 209 21.45 1.50 2.69
C VAL A 209 20.57 0.28 2.39
N PHE A 210 19.33 0.51 1.97
CA PHE A 210 18.45 -0.51 1.41
C PHE A 210 18.23 -0.25 -0.08
N ILE A 211 18.13 -1.34 -0.86
CA ILE A 211 17.85 -1.26 -2.29
C ILE A 211 16.36 -1.01 -2.52
N ALA A 212 15.51 -1.78 -1.84
CA ALA A 212 14.07 -1.70 -1.99
C ALA A 212 13.34 -2.21 -0.75
N SER A 213 12.14 -1.68 -0.52
CA SER A 213 11.18 -2.22 0.42
C SER A 213 9.84 -2.41 -0.29
N PHE A 214 9.30 -3.62 -0.29
CA PHE A 214 8.03 -3.91 -0.95
C PHE A 214 7.22 -4.95 -0.17
N PRO A 215 5.87 -4.85 -0.19
CA PRO A 215 5.01 -5.87 0.36
C PRO A 215 5.03 -7.13 -0.51
N LEU A 216 4.90 -8.29 0.11
CA LEU A 216 4.80 -9.55 -0.61
C LEU A 216 3.36 -9.82 -1.05
N HIS A 217 3.18 -10.18 -2.31
CA HIS A 217 1.90 -10.64 -2.83
C HIS A 217 1.63 -12.09 -2.43
N GLU A 218 0.35 -12.48 -2.38
CA GLU A 218 -0.05 -13.89 -2.24
C GLU A 218 0.60 -14.75 -3.35
N ALA A 219 1.01 -15.97 -2.96
CA ALA A 219 1.78 -16.87 -3.80
C ALA A 219 0.96 -17.36 -5.01
N SER A 220 1.59 -17.37 -6.19
CA SER A 220 1.00 -17.91 -7.41
C SER A 220 1.48 -19.33 -7.70
N LYS A 221 0.53 -20.22 -7.98
CA LYS A 221 0.63 -21.54 -8.65
C LYS A 221 1.33 -22.74 -7.97
N LYS A 222 2.25 -22.62 -6.99
CA LYS A 222 3.05 -23.80 -6.56
C LYS A 222 2.45 -24.71 -5.49
N TYR A 223 1.43 -24.27 -4.76
CA TYR A 223 0.73 -25.10 -3.78
C TYR A 223 -0.76 -25.04 -4.08
N LYS A 224 -1.38 -26.20 -4.34
CA LYS A 224 -2.84 -26.37 -4.27
C LYS A 224 -3.25 -26.21 -2.80
N ILE A 225 -3.20 -24.98 -2.31
CA ILE A 225 -3.94 -24.59 -1.11
C ILE A 225 -5.39 -24.49 -1.58
N ASP A 226 -6.30 -25.10 -0.85
CA ASP A 226 -7.72 -25.21 -1.15
C ASP A 226 -8.27 -24.01 -1.96
N GLU A 227 -9.02 -24.38 -2.98
CA GLU A 227 -9.47 -23.70 -4.21
C GLU A 227 -10.11 -22.30 -4.05
N TYR A 228 -10.12 -21.70 -2.86
CA TYR A 228 -10.96 -20.54 -2.51
C TYR A 228 -10.30 -19.42 -1.68
N THR A 229 -8.99 -19.45 -1.44
CA THR A 229 -8.35 -18.51 -0.49
C THR A 229 -7.42 -17.47 -1.13
N ASN A 230 -7.12 -17.59 -2.42
CA ASN A 230 -6.09 -16.78 -3.07
C ASN A 230 -6.74 -15.62 -3.86
N THR A 231 -6.88 -14.48 -3.19
CA THR A 231 -7.56 -13.27 -3.70
C THR A 231 -6.93 -12.80 -5.00
N ARG A 232 -5.60 -12.88 -5.12
CA ARG A 232 -4.85 -12.53 -6.33
C ARG A 232 -5.27 -13.35 -7.55
N MET A 233 -5.46 -14.66 -7.36
CA MET A 233 -5.83 -15.58 -8.45
C MET A 233 -7.25 -15.28 -8.94
N MET A 234 -8.18 -15.09 -8.01
CA MET A 234 -9.56 -14.74 -8.34
C MET A 234 -9.62 -13.43 -9.14
N LEU A 235 -8.91 -12.39 -8.69
CA LEU A 235 -8.79 -11.10 -9.40
C LEU A 235 -8.20 -11.27 -10.81
N SER A 236 -7.15 -12.10 -10.96
CA SER A 236 -6.54 -12.32 -12.26
C SER A 236 -7.46 -13.04 -13.25
N GLN A 237 -8.30 -13.96 -12.79
CA GLN A 237 -9.16 -14.75 -13.66
C GLN A 237 -10.47 -14.02 -14.02
N HIS A 238 -11.07 -13.34 -13.04
CA HIS A 238 -12.42 -12.76 -13.19
C HIS A 238 -12.44 -11.26 -13.46
N TRP A 239 -11.35 -10.52 -13.20
CA TRP A 239 -11.29 -9.07 -13.37
C TRP A 239 -10.25 -8.62 -14.39
N ALA A 240 -8.98 -8.98 -14.22
CA ALA A 240 -7.88 -8.54 -15.09
C ALA A 240 -7.77 -9.33 -16.42
N SER A 241 -8.91 -9.59 -17.07
CA SER A 241 -8.99 -10.36 -18.32
C SER A 241 -9.78 -9.61 -19.39
N TYR A 242 -9.20 -9.50 -20.59
CA TYR A 242 -9.81 -8.81 -21.74
C TYR A 242 -11.18 -9.40 -22.13
N LYS A 243 -11.43 -10.68 -21.83
CA LYS A 243 -12.71 -11.35 -22.12
C LYS A 243 -13.86 -10.90 -21.21
N LYS A 244 -13.56 -10.19 -20.12
CA LYS A 244 -14.53 -9.79 -19.09
C LYS A 244 -14.67 -8.26 -18.97
N LEU A 245 -14.19 -7.49 -19.95
CA LEU A 245 -14.20 -6.00 -19.92
C LEU A 245 -15.59 -5.37 -19.84
N LEU A 246 -16.62 -6.04 -20.36
CA LEU A 246 -18.00 -5.58 -20.27
C LEU A 246 -18.71 -6.05 -18.98
N LYS A 247 -18.01 -6.76 -18.08
CA LYS A 247 -18.58 -7.14 -16.78
C LYS A 247 -18.22 -6.10 -15.71
N SER A 248 -19.13 -5.88 -14.77
CA SER A 248 -18.96 -5.04 -13.58
C SER A 248 -17.78 -5.56 -12.76
N GLN A 249 -16.99 -4.65 -12.20
CA GLN A 249 -15.76 -5.03 -11.54
C GLN A 249 -16.07 -5.57 -10.13
N PRO A 250 -15.36 -6.61 -9.64
CA PRO A 250 -15.47 -7.06 -8.26
C PRO A 250 -14.74 -6.08 -7.31
N LEU A 251 -15.30 -4.88 -7.15
CA LEU A 251 -14.68 -3.75 -6.44
C LEU A 251 -14.30 -4.09 -5.00
N ASP A 252 -15.12 -4.87 -4.28
CA ASP A 252 -14.79 -5.26 -2.91
C ASP A 252 -13.51 -6.09 -2.82
N TYR A 253 -13.25 -6.96 -3.79
CA TYR A 253 -12.03 -7.77 -3.82
C TYR A 253 -10.81 -6.96 -4.23
N VAL A 254 -10.99 -6.01 -5.16
CA VAL A 254 -9.94 -5.05 -5.54
C VAL A 254 -9.53 -4.24 -4.31
N ARG A 255 -10.52 -3.74 -3.56
CA ARG A 255 -10.33 -2.99 -2.31
C ARG A 255 -9.64 -3.80 -1.22
N LEU A 256 -10.04 -5.06 -1.01
CA LEU A 256 -9.41 -5.93 -0.01
C LEU A 256 -7.93 -6.22 -0.34
N TYR A 257 -7.59 -6.38 -1.62
CA TYR A 257 -6.25 -6.78 -2.07
C TYR A 257 -5.28 -5.61 -2.31
N PHE A 258 -5.77 -4.49 -2.86
CA PHE A 258 -4.94 -3.33 -3.19
C PHE A 258 -5.13 -2.16 -2.21
N GLY A 259 -6.16 -2.21 -1.37
CA GLY A 259 -6.52 -1.13 -0.46
C GLY A 259 -7.57 -0.18 -1.02
N GLU A 260 -7.96 0.77 -0.16
CA GLU A 260 -9.08 1.70 -0.42
C GLU A 260 -8.80 2.67 -1.57
N THR A 261 -7.58 3.21 -1.68
CA THR A 261 -7.24 4.19 -2.73
C THR A 261 -7.37 3.60 -4.14
N ILE A 262 -6.85 2.40 -4.35
CA ILE A 262 -6.93 1.71 -5.64
C ILE A 262 -8.36 1.20 -5.88
N GLY A 263 -9.03 0.70 -4.84
CA GLY A 263 -10.44 0.34 -4.92
C GLY A 263 -11.33 1.51 -5.38
N PHE A 264 -11.10 2.70 -4.81
CA PHE A 264 -11.81 3.92 -5.18
C PHE A 264 -11.52 4.36 -6.62
N TYR A 265 -10.27 4.30 -7.05
CA TYR A 265 -9.89 4.59 -8.44
C TYR A 265 -10.68 3.73 -9.44
N PHE A 266 -10.74 2.42 -9.22
CA PHE A 266 -11.48 1.52 -10.10
C PHE A 266 -12.99 1.67 -9.99
N ALA A 267 -13.51 1.99 -8.80
CA ALA A 267 -14.93 2.31 -8.62
C ALA A 267 -15.32 3.56 -9.43
N TRP A 268 -14.49 4.60 -9.40
CA TRP A 268 -14.70 5.81 -10.18
C TRP A 268 -14.59 5.55 -11.69
N LEU A 269 -13.62 4.73 -12.10
CA LEU A 269 -13.46 4.34 -13.51
C LEU A 269 -14.69 3.58 -14.03
N GLU A 270 -15.21 2.61 -13.26
CA GLU A 270 -16.43 1.87 -13.61
C GLU A 270 -17.65 2.80 -13.68
N PHE A 271 -17.77 3.74 -12.74
CA PHE A 271 -18.80 4.75 -12.78
C PHE A 271 -18.70 5.60 -14.06
N TYR A 272 -17.53 6.16 -14.35
CA TYR A 272 -17.31 7.05 -15.49
C TYR A 272 -17.59 6.35 -16.83
N THR A 273 -17.08 5.14 -17.00
CA THR A 273 -17.32 4.32 -18.21
C THR A 273 -18.79 3.99 -18.42
N LYS A 274 -19.56 3.73 -17.35
CA LYS A 274 -21.02 3.55 -17.46
C LYS A 274 -21.75 4.85 -17.83
N TRP A 275 -21.29 5.99 -17.35
CA TRP A 275 -21.85 7.30 -17.71
C TRP A 275 -21.55 7.73 -19.15
N LEU A 276 -20.54 7.15 -19.79
CA LEU A 276 -20.27 7.36 -21.22
C LEU A 276 -21.21 6.57 -22.13
N ILE A 277 -21.95 5.58 -21.62
CA ILE A 277 -22.84 4.75 -22.43
C ILE A 277 -23.98 5.58 -23.08
N PRO A 278 -24.75 6.42 -22.35
CA PRO A 278 -25.84 7.18 -22.98
C PRO A 278 -25.35 8.17 -24.06
N PRO A 279 -24.30 8.99 -23.84
CA PRO A 279 -23.74 9.83 -24.89
C PRO A 279 -23.24 9.04 -26.10
N ALA A 280 -22.62 7.88 -25.89
CA ALA A 280 -22.17 7.02 -26.98
C ALA A 280 -23.35 6.50 -27.81
N VAL A 281 -24.46 6.09 -27.17
CA VAL A 281 -25.68 5.65 -27.86
C VAL A 281 -26.28 6.80 -28.70
N VAL A 282 -26.40 8.00 -28.13
CA VAL A 282 -26.89 9.18 -28.86
C VAL A 282 -25.98 9.52 -30.03
N GLY A 283 -24.66 9.46 -29.85
CA GLY A 283 -23.68 9.68 -30.91
C GLY A 283 -23.79 8.67 -32.05
N ILE A 284 -23.98 7.39 -31.74
CA ILE A 284 -24.19 6.34 -32.74
C ILE A 284 -25.49 6.57 -33.51
N ILE A 285 -26.59 6.91 -32.82
CA ILE A 285 -27.88 7.22 -33.48
C ILE A 285 -27.73 8.42 -34.41
N SER A 286 -27.10 9.50 -33.96
CA SER A 286 -26.86 10.70 -34.77
C SER A 286 -26.00 10.41 -35.99
N PHE A 287 -24.96 9.57 -35.85
CA PHE A 287 -24.10 9.18 -36.95
C PHE A 287 -24.85 8.34 -37.99
N ILE A 288 -25.64 7.36 -37.54
CA ILE A 288 -26.47 6.53 -38.41
C ILE A 288 -27.47 7.39 -39.19
N SER A 289 -28.18 8.30 -38.52
CA SER A 289 -29.12 9.22 -39.20
C SER A 289 -28.42 10.08 -40.26
N GLY A 290 -27.23 10.61 -39.96
CA GLY A 290 -26.44 11.37 -40.95
C GLY A 290 -26.04 10.53 -42.16
N VAL A 291 -25.64 9.27 -41.95
CA VAL A 291 -25.33 8.33 -43.04
C VAL A 291 -26.56 8.05 -43.90
N TYR A 292 -27.74 7.83 -43.29
CA TYR A 292 -28.99 7.67 -44.04
C TYR A 292 -29.31 8.90 -44.90
N THR A 293 -29.19 10.11 -44.36
CA THR A 293 -29.44 11.35 -45.11
C THR A 293 -28.53 11.49 -46.32
N ILE A 294 -27.23 11.17 -46.19
CA ILE A 294 -26.28 11.24 -47.31
C ILE A 294 -26.65 10.28 -48.46
N PHE A 295 -27.19 9.10 -48.15
CA PHE A 295 -27.63 8.15 -49.19
C PHE A 295 -28.95 8.55 -49.85
N ASP A 296 -29.81 9.29 -49.14
CA ASP A 296 -31.07 9.81 -49.68
C ASP A 296 -30.89 11.12 -50.46
N ASP A 297 -29.73 11.79 -50.35
CA ASP A 297 -29.47 13.05 -51.03
C ASP A 297 -29.42 12.87 -52.57
N PRO A 298 -30.29 13.55 -53.33
CA PRO A 298 -30.39 13.39 -54.78
C PRO A 298 -29.13 13.87 -55.54
N LEU A 299 -28.28 14.68 -54.90
CA LEU A 299 -27.02 15.17 -55.47
C LEU A 299 -25.90 14.11 -55.48
N VAL A 300 -25.96 13.11 -54.60
CA VAL A 300 -24.99 12.00 -54.54
C VAL A 300 -25.41 10.86 -55.49
N ARG A 301 -26.68 10.83 -55.88
CA ARG A 301 -27.27 9.80 -56.75
C ARG A 301 -27.20 10.12 -58.25
N ALA A 302 -26.63 11.28 -58.60
CA ALA A 302 -26.45 11.76 -59.98
C ALA A 302 -25.09 11.32 -60.56
#